data_AF-A0A376G9H2-F1
#
_entry.id   AF-A0A376G9H2-F1
#
_cell.length_a   1.000
_cell.length_b   1.000
_cell.length_c   1.000
_cell.angle_alpha   90.00
_cell.angle_beta   90.00
_cell.angle_gamma   90.00
#
_symmetry.space_group_name_H-M   'P 1'
#
loop_
_entity.id
_entity.type
_entity.pdbx_description
1 polymer ?
#
loop_
_entity_poly.entity_id
_entity_poly.type
_entity_poly.pdbx_seq_one_letter_code
_entity_poly.pdbx_strand_id
1 'polypeptide(L)'
;MEALSDLSTFAKILTDKGYNGYFHTQGSYAGKLKDSISEYLESCQKGADTLPKQDLLLTGYLQWSGDDKPRVECSMWVKYLNGKFSLSRMEVAKKDGFGQLLKKSELANLSVMSAPKLTEAVALVNDAPKQQAGKSPKRFKL
;
A
#
# COMPACT_ATOMS: atom_id res chain seq x y z
N MET A 1 19.96 -10.17 -1.26
CA MET A 1 20.17 -9.42 -2.51
C MET A 1 19.00 -8.47 -2.68
N GLU A 2 19.23 -7.16 -2.71
CA GLU A 2 18.18 -6.20 -3.07
C GLU A 2 17.84 -6.40 -4.55
N ALA A 3 16.63 -6.87 -4.84
CA ALA A 3 16.15 -7.01 -6.21
C ALA A 3 15.74 -5.62 -6.72
N LEU A 4 16.60 -5.02 -7.52
CA LEU A 4 16.34 -3.77 -8.24
C LEU A 4 15.67 -4.11 -9.58
N SER A 5 14.52 -3.52 -9.86
CA SER A 5 13.74 -3.73 -11.09
C SER A 5 13.58 -2.43 -11.86
N ASP A 6 13.46 -2.48 -13.20
CA ASP A 6 12.97 -1.31 -13.93
C ASP A 6 11.49 -1.01 -13.58
N LEU A 7 11.02 0.18 -13.97
CA LEU A 7 9.66 0.63 -13.65
C LEU A 7 8.58 -0.32 -14.16
N SER A 8 8.74 -0.85 -15.37
CA SER A 8 7.74 -1.74 -15.99
C SER A 8 7.62 -3.04 -15.20
N THR A 9 8.75 -3.65 -14.87
CA THR A 9 8.83 -4.88 -14.08
C THR A 9 8.31 -4.65 -12.65
N PHE A 10 8.70 -3.54 -12.01
CA PHE A 10 8.24 -3.16 -10.67
C PHE A 10 6.72 -3.01 -10.61
N ALA A 11 6.15 -2.22 -11.52
CA ALA A 11 4.71 -2.00 -11.59
C ALA A 11 3.95 -3.30 -11.92
N LYS A 12 4.50 -4.14 -12.81
CA LYS A 12 3.90 -5.43 -13.16
C LYS A 12 3.83 -6.36 -11.95
N ILE A 13 4.91 -6.52 -11.18
CA ILE A 13 4.93 -7.43 -10.02
C ILE A 13 3.90 -6.99 -8.95
N LEU A 14 3.81 -5.69 -8.67
CA LEU A 14 2.80 -5.17 -7.73
C LEU A 14 1.38 -5.34 -8.29
N THR A 15 1.17 -5.07 -9.57
CA THR A 15 -0.14 -5.28 -10.22
C THR A 15 -0.56 -6.76 -10.16
N ASP A 16 0.37 -7.69 -10.43
CA ASP A 16 0.15 -9.14 -10.35
C ASP A 16 -0.17 -9.59 -8.90
N LYS A 17 0.31 -8.85 -7.89
CA LYS A 17 -0.03 -9.04 -6.47
C LYS A 17 -1.36 -8.39 -6.05
N GLY A 18 -2.05 -7.73 -6.99
CA GLY A 18 -3.37 -7.13 -6.78
C GLY A 18 -3.35 -5.62 -6.54
N TYR A 19 -2.20 -4.95 -6.54
CA TYR A 19 -2.09 -3.49 -6.36
C TYR A 19 -2.46 -2.73 -7.66
N ASN A 20 -3.69 -2.91 -8.14
CA ASN A 20 -4.20 -2.35 -9.38
C ASN A 20 -4.99 -1.04 -9.19
N GLY A 21 -5.05 -0.53 -7.97
CA GLY A 21 -5.72 0.72 -7.59
C GLY A 21 -5.03 1.98 -8.14
N TYR A 22 -5.53 3.13 -7.71
CA TYR A 22 -4.87 4.42 -7.93
C TYR A 22 -3.89 4.71 -6.81
N PHE A 23 -2.78 5.33 -7.18
CA PHE A 23 -1.70 5.73 -6.29
C PHE A 23 -1.39 7.20 -6.47
N HIS A 24 -0.95 7.83 -5.39
CA HIS A 24 -0.28 9.11 -5.41
C HIS A 24 1.21 8.86 -5.18
N THR A 25 2.01 9.24 -6.16
CA THR A 25 3.47 9.36 -6.01
C THR A 25 3.77 10.73 -5.41
N GLN A 26 4.85 10.81 -4.62
CA GLN A 26 5.40 12.06 -4.07
C GLN A 26 5.23 13.25 -5.01
N GLY A 27 4.80 14.41 -4.49
CA GLY A 27 4.45 15.56 -5.34
C GLY A 27 2.99 15.56 -5.81
N SER A 28 2.17 14.62 -5.31
CA SER A 28 0.74 14.48 -5.62
C SER A 28 0.43 14.01 -7.05
N TYR A 29 1.36 13.33 -7.70
CA TYR A 29 1.14 12.71 -9.01
C TYR A 29 0.21 11.51 -8.86
N ALA A 30 -1.06 11.65 -9.28
CA ALA A 30 -2.08 10.63 -9.13
C ALA A 30 -2.19 9.78 -10.41
N GLY A 31 -2.30 8.46 -10.27
CA GLY A 31 -2.47 7.59 -11.43
C GLY A 31 -2.37 6.11 -11.10
N LYS A 32 -2.35 5.27 -12.14
CA LYS A 32 -1.89 3.88 -11.97
C LYS A 32 -0.40 3.89 -11.61
N LEU A 33 0.08 2.82 -10.96
CA LEU A 33 1.46 2.74 -10.44
C LEU A 33 2.52 3.23 -11.46
N LYS A 34 2.51 2.68 -12.67
CA LYS A 34 3.48 3.04 -13.71
C LYS A 34 3.33 4.50 -14.14
N ASP A 35 2.10 4.95 -14.37
CA ASP A 35 1.82 6.28 -14.93
C ASP A 35 2.15 7.37 -13.90
N SER A 36 1.70 7.19 -12.67
CA SER A 36 1.96 8.08 -11.53
C SER A 36 3.46 8.26 -11.27
N ILE A 37 4.25 7.18 -11.32
CA ILE A 37 5.71 7.25 -11.14
C ILE A 37 6.38 7.88 -12.37
N SER A 38 5.93 7.54 -13.58
CA SER A 38 6.47 8.11 -14.82
C SER A 38 6.32 9.62 -14.84
N GLU A 39 5.12 10.11 -14.53
CA GLU A 39 4.81 11.54 -14.54
C GLU A 39 5.66 12.33 -13.52
N TYR A 40 5.82 11.78 -12.31
CA TYR A 40 6.71 12.35 -11.30
C TYR A 40 8.17 12.43 -11.81
N LEU A 41 8.69 11.35 -12.41
CA LEU A 41 10.06 11.33 -12.92
C LEU A 41 10.25 12.27 -14.11
N GLU A 42 9.26 12.39 -14.99
CA GLU A 42 9.27 13.37 -16.08
C GLU A 42 9.30 14.81 -15.56
N SER A 43 8.54 15.10 -14.50
CA SER A 43 8.58 16.41 -13.83
C SER A 43 9.97 16.70 -13.24
N CYS A 44 10.60 15.71 -12.62
CA CYS A 44 11.97 15.83 -12.12
C CYS A 44 12.96 16.13 -13.25
N GLN A 45 12.82 15.48 -14.40
CA GLN A 45 13.68 15.73 -15.58
C GLN A 45 13.48 17.14 -16.14
N LYS A 46 12.26 17.67 -16.07
CA LYS A 46 11.93 19.04 -16.50
C LYS A 46 12.33 20.11 -15.47
N GLY A 47 12.84 19.71 -14.30
CA GLY A 47 13.26 20.61 -13.22
C GLY A 47 12.11 21.24 -12.43
N ALA A 48 10.87 20.79 -12.65
CA ALA A 48 9.71 21.23 -11.86
C ALA A 48 9.62 20.52 -10.51
N ASP A 49 10.24 19.34 -10.39
CA ASP A 49 10.41 18.59 -9.15
C ASP A 49 11.86 18.13 -8.97
N THR A 50 12.13 17.50 -7.81
CA THR A 50 13.44 16.91 -7.51
C THR A 50 13.33 15.41 -7.32
N LEU A 51 14.31 14.68 -7.85
CA LEU A 51 14.44 13.24 -7.64
C LEU A 51 14.47 12.92 -6.12
N PRO A 52 13.95 11.75 -5.72
CA PRO A 52 13.85 11.39 -4.32
C PRO A 52 15.27 11.25 -3.73
N LYS A 53 15.55 11.97 -2.64
CA LYS A 53 16.86 11.93 -1.96
C LYS A 53 17.11 10.62 -1.21
N GLN A 54 16.04 9.93 -0.81
CA GLN A 54 16.09 8.66 -0.07
C GLN A 54 15.12 7.67 -0.71
N ASP A 55 13.89 7.62 -0.23
CA ASP A 55 12.84 6.77 -0.74
C ASP A 55 11.79 7.61 -1.48
N LEU A 56 11.30 7.07 -2.59
CA LEU A 56 10.09 7.52 -3.26
C LEU A 56 8.87 7.02 -2.48
N LEU A 57 8.03 7.93 -2.02
CA LEU A 57 6.79 7.58 -1.33
C LEU A 57 5.66 7.37 -2.34
N LEU A 58 5.02 6.20 -2.27
CA LEU A 58 3.77 5.89 -2.95
C LEU A 58 2.67 5.67 -1.91
N THR A 59 1.50 6.26 -2.12
CA THR A 59 0.33 6.04 -1.25
C THR A 59 -0.88 5.63 -2.08
N GLY A 60 -1.71 4.74 -1.57
CA GLY A 60 -2.87 4.26 -2.32
C GLY A 60 -3.88 3.52 -1.45
N TYR A 61 -5.11 3.43 -1.93
CA TYR A 61 -6.17 2.67 -1.25
C TYR A 61 -6.11 1.19 -1.64
N LEU A 62 -6.07 0.33 -0.62
CA LEU A 62 -6.23 -1.12 -0.78
C LEU A 62 -7.70 -1.53 -0.71
N GLN A 63 -8.49 -0.80 0.08
CA GLN A 63 -9.94 -0.99 0.19
C GLN A 63 -10.59 0.37 0.43
N TRP A 64 -11.49 0.77 -0.47
CA TRP A 64 -12.26 2.01 -0.39
C TRP A 64 -13.72 1.71 -0.74
N SER A 65 -14.65 2.19 0.08
CA SER A 65 -16.09 1.97 -0.12
C SER A 65 -16.93 3.24 0.09
N GLY A 66 -16.31 4.42 -0.04
CA GLY A 66 -16.95 5.72 0.17
C GLY A 66 -16.34 6.51 1.33
N ASP A 67 -16.54 7.82 1.31
CA ASP A 67 -15.93 8.77 2.24
C ASP A 67 -16.35 8.54 3.70
N ASP A 68 -17.60 8.13 3.93
CA ASP A 68 -18.16 7.89 5.27
C ASP A 68 -17.85 6.48 5.82
N LYS A 69 -17.11 5.66 5.07
CA LYS A 69 -16.79 4.27 5.44
C LYS A 69 -15.34 4.11 5.87
N PRO A 70 -15.06 3.14 6.76
CA PRO A 70 -13.68 2.75 7.02
C PRO A 70 -12.98 2.30 5.73
N ARG A 71 -11.70 2.64 5.64
CA ARG A 71 -10.85 2.35 4.48
C ARG A 71 -9.54 1.73 4.90
N VAL A 72 -8.95 0.98 3.98
CA VAL A 72 -7.59 0.47 4.12
C VAL A 72 -6.72 1.16 3.08
N GLU A 73 -5.67 1.81 3.54
CA GLU A 73 -4.67 2.48 2.72
C GLU A 73 -3.29 1.86 2.95
N CYS A 74 -2.40 2.07 1.99
CA CYS A 74 -1.01 1.71 2.10
C CYS A 74 -0.10 2.90 1.81
N SER A 75 1.06 2.89 2.46
CA SER A 75 2.19 3.74 2.15
C SER A 75 3.38 2.85 1.85
N MET A 76 4.03 3.04 0.71
CA MET A 76 5.17 2.26 0.25
C MET A 76 6.38 3.17 0.07
N TRP A 77 7.48 2.82 0.71
CA TRP A 77 8.76 3.48 0.53
C TRP A 77 9.58 2.68 -0.48
N VAL A 78 9.87 3.31 -1.61
CA VAL A 78 10.52 2.67 -2.75
C VAL A 78 11.87 3.33 -2.98
N LYS A 79 12.95 2.56 -2.80
CA LYS A 79 14.29 3.00 -3.18
C LYS A 79 14.34 3.23 -4.68
N TYR A 80 14.84 4.40 -5.09
CA TYR A 80 15.08 4.74 -6.48
C TYR A 80 16.57 5.01 -6.69
N LEU A 81 17.22 4.16 -7.48
CA LEU A 81 18.65 4.29 -7.80
C LEU A 81 18.87 4.07 -9.30
N ASN A 82 19.33 5.10 -10.00
CA ASN A 82 19.68 5.06 -11.43
C ASN A 82 18.59 4.41 -12.30
N GLY A 83 17.33 4.81 -12.12
CA GLY A 83 16.20 4.28 -12.91
C GLY A 83 15.71 2.90 -12.47
N LYS A 84 16.23 2.36 -11.36
CA LYS A 84 15.79 1.09 -10.77
C LYS A 84 15.06 1.30 -9.45
N PHE A 85 14.13 0.41 -9.17
CA PHE A 85 13.19 0.48 -8.06
C PHE A 85 13.30 -0.76 -7.18
N SER A 86 13.22 -0.56 -5.87
CA SER A 86 13.02 -1.64 -4.91
C SER A 86 12.14 -1.18 -3.74
N LEU A 87 11.15 -1.99 -3.36
CA LEU A 87 10.32 -1.69 -2.19
C LEU A 87 11.11 -1.99 -0.92
N SER A 88 11.34 -0.99 -0.05
CA SER A 88 12.09 -1.17 1.20
C SER A 88 11.17 -1.43 2.40
N ARG A 89 10.07 -0.66 2.47
CA ARG A 89 9.12 -0.67 3.56
C ARG A 89 7.71 -0.46 3.03
N MET A 90 6.75 -1.09 3.68
CA MET A 90 5.32 -0.87 3.45
C MET A 90 4.63 -0.68 4.78
N GLU A 91 3.67 0.23 4.81
CA GLU A 91 2.74 0.41 5.92
C GLU A 91 1.34 0.20 5.40
N VAL A 92 0.53 -0.52 6.16
CA VAL A 92 -0.90 -0.68 5.91
C VAL A 92 -1.64 -0.09 7.09
N ALA A 93 -2.58 0.81 6.82
CA ALA A 93 -3.38 1.46 7.83
C ALA A 93 -4.87 1.29 7.52
N LYS A 94 -5.64 0.93 8.53
CA LYS A 94 -7.09 1.01 8.52
C LYS A 94 -7.51 2.29 9.23
N LYS A 95 -8.29 3.12 8.54
CA LYS A 95 -8.85 4.36 9.08
C LYS A 95 -10.37 4.32 9.04
N ASP A 96 -11.02 5.05 9.93
CA ASP A 96 -12.47 5.28 9.85
C ASP A 96 -12.83 6.29 8.73
N GLY A 97 -14.12 6.60 8.57
CA GLY A 97 -14.59 7.57 7.56
C GLY A 97 -14.10 9.01 7.81
N PHE A 98 -13.69 9.35 9.03
CA PHE A 98 -13.14 10.66 9.38
C PHE A 98 -11.61 10.71 9.28
N GLY A 99 -10.97 9.60 8.90
CA GLY A 99 -9.52 9.49 8.78
C GLY A 99 -8.80 9.14 10.09
N GLN A 100 -9.53 8.84 11.18
CA GLN A 100 -8.94 8.39 12.43
C GLN A 100 -8.34 6.99 12.25
N LEU A 101 -7.10 6.81 12.73
CA LEU A 101 -6.41 5.52 12.66
C LEU A 101 -7.06 4.50 13.60
N LEU A 102 -7.54 3.39 13.03
CA LEU A 102 -8.11 2.27 13.79
C LEU A 102 -7.07 1.17 14.06
N LYS A 103 -6.28 0.83 13.03
CA LYS A 103 -5.23 -0.20 13.13
C LYS A 103 -4.14 0.06 12.11
N LYS A 104 -2.90 -0.30 12.42
CA LYS A 104 -1.74 -0.14 11.55
C LYS A 104 -0.84 -1.36 11.63
N SER A 105 -0.21 -1.70 10.52
CA SER A 105 0.84 -2.70 10.43
C SER A 105 2.01 -2.16 9.60
N GLU A 106 3.22 -2.37 10.07
CA GLU A 106 4.45 -1.97 9.40
C GLU A 106 5.23 -3.21 8.96
N LEU A 107 5.69 -3.19 7.71
CA LEU A 107 6.47 -4.23 7.08
C LEU A 107 7.79 -3.62 6.60
N ALA A 108 8.91 -4.13 7.09
CA ALA A 108 10.24 -3.66 6.75
C ALA A 108 11.06 -4.76 6.06
N ASN A 109 12.24 -4.40 5.55
CA ASN A 109 13.17 -5.31 4.86
C ASN A 109 12.49 -6.03 3.68
N LEU A 110 11.64 -5.31 2.97
CA LEU A 110 10.94 -5.84 1.81
C LEU A 110 11.81 -5.80 0.55
N SER A 111 11.24 -6.41 -0.48
CA SER A 111 11.59 -6.25 -1.88
C SER A 111 10.27 -6.30 -2.66
N VAL A 112 10.28 -5.93 -3.94
CA VAL A 112 9.07 -6.05 -4.77
C VAL A 112 8.55 -7.50 -4.82
N MET A 113 9.44 -8.49 -4.70
CA MET A 113 9.09 -9.91 -4.71
C MET A 113 8.48 -10.38 -3.39
N SER A 114 9.01 -9.91 -2.25
CA SER A 114 8.52 -10.26 -0.91
C SER A 114 7.36 -9.38 -0.43
N ALA A 115 6.94 -8.39 -1.22
CA ALA A 115 5.73 -7.63 -0.95
C ALA A 115 4.52 -8.57 -0.76
N PRO A 116 3.68 -8.38 0.27
CA PRO A 116 2.50 -9.20 0.47
C PRO A 116 1.52 -9.03 -0.70
N LYS A 117 0.64 -10.01 -0.92
CA LYS A 117 -0.50 -9.80 -1.81
C LYS A 117 -1.46 -8.77 -1.21
N LEU A 118 -2.27 -8.11 -2.04
CA LEU A 118 -3.24 -7.12 -1.54
C LEU A 118 -4.16 -7.71 -0.46
N THR A 119 -4.64 -8.93 -0.65
CA THR A 119 -5.51 -9.63 0.31
C THR A 119 -4.82 -9.88 1.64
N GLU A 120 -3.54 -10.26 1.62
CA GLU A 120 -2.71 -10.47 2.81
C GLU A 120 -2.47 -9.15 3.53
N ALA A 121 -2.13 -8.08 2.79
CA ALA A 121 -1.92 -6.74 3.33
C ALA A 121 -3.19 -6.22 4.04
N VAL A 122 -4.35 -6.36 3.41
CA VAL A 122 -5.66 -5.99 4.00
C VAL A 122 -5.96 -6.81 5.26
N ALA A 123 -5.64 -8.10 5.27
CA ALA A 123 -5.83 -8.98 6.44
C ALA A 123 -4.95 -8.60 7.64
N LEU A 124 -3.85 -7.86 7.47
CA LEU A 124 -3.03 -7.38 8.60
C LEU A 124 -3.78 -6.40 9.50
N VAL A 125 -4.69 -5.61 8.92
CA VAL A 125 -5.41 -4.53 9.62
C VAL A 125 -6.91 -4.78 9.75
N ASN A 126 -7.43 -5.80 9.08
CA ASN A 126 -8.74 -6.36 9.39
C ASN A 126 -8.54 -7.48 10.40
N ASP A 127 -9.13 -7.36 11.59
CA ASP A 127 -9.12 -8.48 12.53
C ASP A 127 -9.69 -9.73 11.84
N ALA A 128 -9.08 -10.89 12.09
CA ALA A 128 -9.75 -12.16 11.78
C ALA A 128 -11.16 -12.06 12.36
N PRO A 129 -12.21 -12.51 11.65
CA PRO A 129 -13.51 -12.60 12.28
C PRO A 129 -13.28 -13.41 13.54
N LYS A 130 -13.45 -12.78 14.71
CA LYS A 130 -13.62 -13.53 15.95
C LYS A 130 -14.74 -14.48 15.60
N GLN A 131 -14.43 -15.76 15.38
CA GLN A 131 -15.45 -16.78 15.42
C GLN A 131 -16.14 -16.50 16.75
N GLN A 132 -17.38 -15.99 16.68
CA GLN A 132 -18.20 -15.89 17.86
C GLN A 132 -18.39 -17.34 18.27
N ALA A 133 -17.49 -17.83 19.14
CA ALA A 133 -17.67 -19.08 19.84
C ALA A 133 -19.09 -19.01 20.38
N GLY A 134 -19.93 -19.90 19.85
CA GLY A 134 -21.39 -19.80 19.95
C GLY A 134 -21.79 -19.50 21.38
N LYS A 135 -22.68 -18.51 21.53
CA LYS A 135 -23.35 -18.21 22.80
C LYS A 135 -23.78 -19.53 23.42
N SER A 136 -23.17 -19.91 24.56
CA SER A 136 -23.55 -21.10 25.31
C SER A 136 -25.06 -21.04 25.58
N PRO A 137 -25.81 -22.14 25.37
CA PRO A 137 -27.24 -22.10 25.60
C PRO A 137 -27.48 -21.87 27.09
N LYS A 138 -28.21 -20.81 27.41
CA LYS A 138 -28.78 -20.59 28.74
C LYS A 138 -29.65 -21.81 29.07
N ARG A 139 -29.20 -22.64 30.01
CA ARG A 139 -30.06 -23.63 30.65
C ARG A 139 -31.17 -22.89 31.40
N PHE A 140 -32.40 -23.02 30.90
CA PHE A 140 -33.59 -22.80 31.71
C PHE A 140 -33.60 -23.84 32.83
N LYS A 141 -33.78 -23.41 34.07
CA LYS A 141 -34.21 -24.28 35.17
C LYS A 141 -35.71 -24.06 35.34
N LEU A 142 -36.47 -25.17 35.29
CA LEU A 142 -37.84 -25.27 35.78
C LEU A 142 -37.87 -25.10 37.30
#